data_AF-A0AAN7ZIE7-F1
#
_entry.id   AF-A0AAN7ZIE7-F1
#
_cell.length_a   1.000
_cell.length_b   1.000
_cell.length_c   1.000
_cell.angle_alpha   90.00
_cell.angle_beta   90.00
_cell.angle_gamma   90.00
#
_symmetry.space_group_name_H-M   'P 1'
#
loop_
_entity.id
_entity.type
_entity.pdbx_description
1 polymer ?
#
loop_
_entity_poly.entity_id
_entity_poly.type
_entity_poly.pdbx_seq_one_letter_code
_entity_poly.pdbx_strand_id
1 'polypeptide(L)'
;MDPSNLLLANRATVALKYKKLSVNMKKTCLKIWFNSTCLRNHLIPNFIQLHSRNTSTRAAQAMDSGRLHWLKEEIKHWYTIRDHLNFQLYDTHLFLSKLFHHLELDSIISTVKEKVEAIGVELFEKLNKKLKALFSKKGSQSQRFSSNNTNGSNFTFHNRVVNLSNIRFSESELVMIRQGLKHNPRSLDQPLLNQFKLDLEVILQKNQDNPKFHNI
;
A
#
# COMPACT_ATOMS: atom_id res chain seq x y z
N MET A 1 -12.46 -34.47 -46.85
CA MET A 1 -12.46 -33.15 -46.20
C MET A 1 -11.27 -32.39 -46.72
N ASP A 2 -11.47 -31.20 -47.29
CA ASP A 2 -10.38 -30.43 -47.89
C ASP A 2 -9.35 -29.97 -46.85
N PRO A 3 -8.05 -30.16 -47.09
CA PRO A 3 -6.98 -29.77 -46.17
C PRO A 3 -6.97 -28.26 -45.87
N SER A 4 -7.47 -27.44 -46.80
CA SER A 4 -7.62 -25.99 -46.63
C SER A 4 -8.60 -25.61 -45.52
N ASN A 5 -9.69 -26.37 -45.36
CA ASN A 5 -10.69 -26.11 -44.32
C ASN A 5 -10.18 -26.44 -42.91
N LEU A 6 -9.33 -27.47 -42.79
CA LEU A 6 -8.71 -27.84 -41.53
C LEU A 6 -7.69 -26.78 -41.06
N LEU A 7 -6.92 -26.21 -41.98
CA LEU A 7 -5.96 -25.15 -41.69
C LEU A 7 -6.65 -23.87 -41.20
N LEU A 8 -7.76 -23.49 -41.86
CA LEU A 8 -8.52 -22.29 -41.49
C LEU A 8 -9.19 -22.43 -40.11
N ALA A 9 -9.74 -23.61 -39.82
CA ALA A 9 -10.32 -23.91 -38.50
C ALA A 9 -9.25 -23.82 -37.39
N ASN A 10 -8.06 -24.37 -37.63
CA ASN A 10 -6.95 -24.30 -36.68
C ASN A 10 -6.54 -22.84 -36.41
N ARG A 11 -6.35 -22.04 -37.46
CA ARG A 11 -6.04 -20.60 -37.37
C ARG A 11 -7.04 -19.82 -36.49
N ALA A 12 -8.33 -20.03 -36.71
CA ALA A 12 -9.38 -19.36 -35.93
C ALA A 12 -9.38 -19.78 -34.45
N THR A 13 -9.17 -21.07 -34.15
CA THR A 13 -9.15 -21.57 -32.77
C THR A 13 -8.00 -20.97 -31.95
N VAL A 14 -6.81 -20.84 -32.55
CA VAL A 14 -5.64 -20.24 -31.90
C VAL A 14 -5.85 -18.76 -31.66
N ALA A 15 -6.38 -18.02 -32.64
CA ALA A 15 -6.69 -16.60 -32.48
C ALA A 15 -7.72 -16.35 -31.37
N LEU A 16 -8.73 -17.23 -31.25
CA LEU A 16 -9.71 -17.16 -30.16
C LEU A 16 -9.08 -17.47 -28.80
N LYS A 17 -8.18 -18.46 -28.73
CA LYS A 17 -7.40 -18.78 -27.52
C LYS A 17 -6.57 -17.58 -27.08
N TYR A 18 -5.86 -16.93 -28.01
CA TYR A 18 -5.08 -15.72 -27.74
C TYR A 18 -5.96 -14.60 -27.18
N LYS A 19 -7.10 -14.31 -27.82
CA LYS A 19 -8.07 -13.33 -27.30
C LYS A 19 -8.53 -13.66 -25.88
N LYS A 20 -8.90 -14.91 -25.60
CA LYS A 20 -9.35 -15.35 -24.27
C LYS A 20 -8.27 -15.14 -23.21
N LEU A 21 -7.03 -15.52 -23.52
CA LEU A 21 -5.88 -15.30 -22.64
C LEU A 21 -5.63 -13.81 -22.38
N SER A 22 -5.69 -12.96 -23.40
CA SER A 22 -5.52 -11.51 -23.27
C SER A 22 -6.60 -10.87 -22.39
N VAL A 23 -7.87 -11.30 -22.54
CA VAL A 23 -8.96 -10.86 -21.66
C VAL A 23 -8.71 -11.28 -20.21
N ASN A 24 -8.28 -12.53 -19.98
CA ASN A 24 -7.98 -13.03 -18.65
C ASN A 24 -6.79 -12.28 -18.02
N MET A 25 -5.77 -11.96 -18.80
CA MET A 25 -4.63 -11.15 -18.38
C MET A 25 -5.10 -9.76 -17.90
N LYS A 26 -5.91 -9.06 -18.70
CA LYS A 26 -6.46 -7.74 -18.32
C LYS A 26 -7.28 -7.81 -17.04
N LYS A 27 -8.14 -8.83 -16.89
CA LYS A 27 -8.93 -9.08 -15.66
C LYS A 27 -8.03 -9.27 -14.44
N THR A 28 -6.97 -10.06 -14.56
CA THR A 28 -6.01 -10.33 -13.48
C THR A 28 -5.27 -9.05 -13.08
N CYS A 29 -4.76 -8.27 -14.04
CA CYS A 29 -4.13 -6.98 -13.76
C CYS A 29 -5.06 -6.02 -13.02
N LEU A 30 -6.34 -5.97 -13.39
CA LEU A 30 -7.34 -5.14 -12.71
C LEU A 30 -7.62 -5.62 -11.27
N LYS A 31 -7.62 -6.93 -11.01
CA LYS A 31 -7.73 -7.48 -9.64
C LYS A 31 -6.52 -7.11 -8.78
N ILE A 32 -5.31 -7.24 -9.33
CA ILE A 32 -4.07 -6.81 -8.67
C ILE A 32 -4.16 -5.32 -8.32
N TRP A 33 -4.54 -4.47 -9.29
CA TRP A 33 -4.70 -3.04 -9.09
C TRP A 33 -5.71 -2.73 -7.97
N PHE A 34 -6.89 -3.36 -8.00
CA PHE A 34 -7.93 -3.14 -7.01
C PHE A 34 -7.45 -3.53 -5.61
N ASN A 35 -6.92 -4.75 -5.43
CA ASN A 35 -6.44 -5.24 -4.14
C ASN A 35 -5.26 -4.41 -3.61
N SER A 36 -4.33 -4.03 -4.48
CA SER A 36 -3.19 -3.18 -4.10
C SER A 36 -3.63 -1.78 -3.68
N THR A 37 -4.65 -1.23 -4.34
CA THR A 37 -5.24 0.06 -3.98
C THR A 37 -5.97 -0.04 -2.64
N CYS A 38 -6.71 -1.12 -2.39
CA CYS A 38 -7.30 -1.37 -1.09
C CYS A 38 -6.25 -1.47 0.02
N LEU A 39 -5.15 -2.18 -0.21
CA LEU A 39 -4.06 -2.33 0.75
C LEU A 39 -3.42 -0.97 1.09
N ARG A 40 -3.10 -0.15 0.07
CA ARG A 40 -2.49 1.19 0.26
C ARG A 40 -3.38 2.13 1.08
N ASN A 41 -4.69 2.04 0.91
CA ASN A 41 -5.65 2.90 1.58
C ASN A 41 -6.19 2.30 2.89
N HIS A 42 -5.66 1.15 3.34
CA HIS A 42 -6.18 0.39 4.47
C HIS A 42 -7.70 0.18 4.38
N LEU A 43 -8.16 -0.27 3.21
CA LEU A 43 -9.54 -0.67 2.94
C LEU A 43 -9.61 -2.20 2.92
N ILE A 44 -10.64 -2.76 3.56
CA ILE A 44 -10.90 -4.20 3.53
C ILE A 44 -12.06 -4.46 2.55
N PRO A 45 -11.81 -5.18 1.43
CA PRO A 45 -12.88 -5.56 0.52
C PRO A 45 -13.90 -6.51 1.18
N ASN A 46 -15.16 -6.45 0.73
CA ASN A 46 -16.26 -7.25 1.30
C ASN A 46 -16.07 -8.78 1.19
N PHE A 47 -15.20 -9.25 0.29
CA PHE A 47 -14.96 -10.69 0.12
C PHE A 47 -14.03 -11.26 1.20
N ILE A 48 -13.28 -10.42 1.92
CA ILE A 48 -12.43 -10.86 3.04
C ILE A 48 -13.29 -10.86 4.30
N GLN A 49 -13.86 -12.02 4.62
CA GLN A 49 -14.73 -12.20 5.76
C GLN A 49 -14.02 -12.99 6.87
N LEU A 50 -13.25 -12.29 7.68
CA LEU A 50 -12.68 -12.86 8.90
C LEU A 50 -13.61 -12.54 10.07
N HIS A 51 -14.05 -13.58 10.79
CA HIS A 51 -14.89 -13.48 11.99
C HIS A 51 -14.18 -14.07 13.22
N SER A 52 -14.33 -13.42 14.38
CA SER A 52 -13.87 -13.92 15.67
C SER A 52 -15.01 -13.81 16.67
N ARG A 53 -15.17 -14.82 17.53
CA ARG A 53 -16.13 -14.80 18.63
C ARG A 53 -15.67 -13.94 19.80
N ASN A 54 -14.36 -13.65 19.87
CA ASN A 54 -13.77 -12.89 20.96
C ASN A 54 -13.88 -11.38 20.67
N THR A 55 -14.48 -10.65 21.61
CA THR A 55 -14.73 -9.20 21.53
C THR A 55 -13.60 -8.35 22.11
N SER A 56 -12.53 -8.97 22.61
CA SER A 56 -11.39 -8.23 23.17
C SER A 56 -10.71 -7.34 22.13
N THR A 57 -10.13 -6.23 22.59
CA THR A 57 -9.38 -5.29 21.75
C THR A 57 -8.22 -5.96 21.02
N ARG A 58 -7.52 -6.89 21.69
CA ARG A 58 -6.46 -7.71 21.09
C ARG A 58 -6.98 -8.60 19.97
N ALA A 59 -8.15 -9.22 20.16
CA ALA A 59 -8.79 -9.99 19.10
C ALA A 59 -9.13 -9.10 17.90
N ALA A 60 -9.71 -7.92 18.11
CA ALA A 60 -10.00 -6.98 17.02
C ALA A 60 -8.73 -6.56 16.24
N GLN A 61 -7.63 -6.23 16.94
CA GLN A 61 -6.35 -5.89 16.30
C GLN A 61 -5.74 -7.05 15.51
N ALA A 62 -5.81 -8.27 16.06
CA ALA A 62 -5.35 -9.47 15.37
C ALA A 62 -6.19 -9.74 14.11
N MET A 63 -7.50 -9.49 14.17
CA MET A 63 -8.42 -9.64 13.05
C MET A 63 -8.12 -8.68 11.91
N ASP A 64 -7.88 -7.40 12.23
CA ASP A 64 -7.52 -6.40 11.23
C ASP A 64 -6.16 -6.71 10.60
N SER A 65 -5.19 -7.13 11.42
CA SER A 65 -3.89 -7.59 10.93
C SER A 65 -4.02 -8.81 10.02
N GLY A 66 -4.87 -9.77 10.40
CA GLY A 66 -5.18 -10.96 9.61
C GLY A 66 -5.83 -10.64 8.27
N ARG A 67 -6.77 -9.69 8.24
CA ARG A 67 -7.41 -9.22 6.99
C ARG A 67 -6.40 -8.57 6.04
N LEU A 68 -5.50 -7.74 6.57
CA LEU A 68 -4.43 -7.14 5.78
C LEU A 68 -3.43 -8.18 5.27
N HIS A 69 -3.08 -9.17 6.10
CA HIS A 69 -2.23 -10.28 5.68
C HIS A 69 -2.88 -11.09 4.55
N TRP A 70 -4.16 -11.45 4.69
CA TRP A 70 -4.92 -12.11 3.63
C TRP A 70 -4.88 -11.31 2.32
N LEU A 71 -5.12 -10.00 2.39
CA LEU A 71 -5.08 -9.15 1.20
C LEU A 71 -3.71 -9.16 0.50
N LYS A 72 -2.61 -9.24 1.25
CA LYS A 72 -1.26 -9.39 0.68
C LYS A 72 -1.08 -10.74 -0.02
N GLU A 73 -1.53 -11.82 0.60
CA GLU A 73 -1.46 -13.16 -0.01
C GLU A 73 -2.33 -13.25 -1.27
N GLU A 74 -3.51 -12.64 -1.26
CA GLU A 74 -4.38 -12.53 -2.43
C GLU A 74 -3.66 -11.82 -3.59
N ILE A 75 -2.96 -10.71 -3.32
CA ILE A 75 -2.17 -10.00 -4.34
C ILE A 75 -1.08 -10.91 -4.93
N LYS A 76 -0.33 -11.63 -4.08
CA LYS A 76 0.71 -12.59 -4.53
C LYS A 76 0.12 -13.71 -5.40
N HIS A 77 -1.04 -14.24 -5.01
CA HIS A 77 -1.75 -15.25 -5.78
C HIS A 77 -2.09 -14.74 -7.19
N TRP A 78 -2.62 -13.53 -7.30
CA TRP A 78 -2.94 -12.95 -8.61
C TRP A 78 -1.69 -12.66 -9.46
N TYR A 79 -0.56 -12.28 -8.86
CA TYR A 79 0.71 -12.16 -9.59
C TYR A 79 1.17 -13.51 -10.15
N THR A 80 1.05 -14.58 -9.37
CA THR A 80 1.39 -15.94 -9.84
C THR A 80 0.54 -16.34 -11.05
N ILE A 81 -0.77 -16.07 -10.99
CA ILE A 81 -1.69 -16.30 -12.12
C ILE A 81 -1.31 -15.44 -13.33
N ARG A 82 -0.98 -14.16 -13.12
CA ARG A 82 -0.57 -13.24 -14.19
C ARG A 82 0.65 -13.77 -14.92
N ASP A 83 1.66 -14.22 -14.18
CA ASP A 83 2.91 -14.68 -14.77
C ASP A 83 2.68 -15.97 -15.58
N HIS A 84 1.85 -16.89 -15.07
CA HIS A 84 1.43 -18.06 -15.85
C HIS A 84 0.68 -17.69 -17.14
N LEU A 85 -0.26 -16.75 -17.07
CA LEU A 85 -0.97 -16.24 -18.25
C LEU A 85 -0.02 -15.58 -19.25
N ASN A 86 1.04 -14.91 -18.76
CA ASN A 86 2.04 -14.27 -19.62
C ASN A 86 2.81 -15.31 -20.44
N PHE A 87 3.25 -16.40 -19.80
CA PHE A 87 3.90 -17.50 -20.49
C PHE A 87 2.98 -18.13 -21.55
N GLN A 88 1.71 -18.38 -21.21
CA GLN A 88 0.73 -18.92 -22.16
C GLN A 88 0.46 -17.97 -23.35
N LEU A 89 0.42 -16.66 -23.10
CA LEU A 89 0.25 -15.65 -24.15
C LEU A 89 1.45 -15.62 -25.09
N TYR A 90 2.66 -15.66 -24.54
CA TYR A 90 3.90 -15.68 -25.32
C TYR A 90 3.96 -16.92 -26.22
N ASP A 91 3.72 -18.11 -25.66
CA ASP A 91 3.70 -19.36 -26.42
C ASP A 91 2.63 -19.34 -27.54
N THR A 92 1.41 -18.87 -27.21
CA THR A 92 0.34 -18.73 -28.20
C THR A 92 0.70 -17.72 -29.29
N HIS A 93 1.38 -16.62 -28.95
CA HIS A 93 1.84 -15.64 -29.92
C HIS A 93 2.90 -16.23 -30.85
N LEU A 94 3.89 -16.95 -30.33
CA LEU A 94 4.89 -17.65 -31.15
C LEU A 94 4.24 -18.67 -32.09
N PHE A 95 3.18 -19.34 -31.65
CA PHE A 95 2.45 -20.25 -32.52
C PHE A 95 1.69 -19.49 -33.62
N LEU A 96 1.04 -18.37 -33.29
CA LEU A 96 0.39 -17.51 -34.27
C LEU A 96 1.38 -16.95 -35.31
N SER A 97 2.58 -16.53 -34.91
CA SER A 97 3.58 -15.98 -35.83
C SER A 97 4.14 -17.01 -36.82
N LYS A 98 4.04 -18.31 -36.49
CA LYS A 98 4.37 -19.39 -37.43
C LYS A 98 3.22 -19.70 -38.39
N LEU A 99 1.98 -19.43 -37.99
CA LEU A 99 0.77 -19.77 -38.76
C LEU A 99 0.32 -18.67 -39.73
N PHE A 100 0.54 -17.42 -39.37
CA PHE A 100 0.05 -16.24 -40.10
C PHE A 100 1.21 -15.44 -40.69
N HIS A 101 0.92 -14.75 -41.79
CA HIS A 101 1.83 -13.72 -42.29
C HIS A 101 1.85 -12.52 -41.34
N HIS A 102 2.97 -11.80 -41.27
CA HIS A 102 3.16 -10.71 -40.30
C HIS A 102 2.05 -9.64 -40.36
N LEU A 103 1.64 -9.22 -41.55
CA LEU A 103 0.55 -8.22 -41.73
C LEU A 103 -0.80 -8.71 -41.19
N GLU A 104 -1.13 -9.98 -41.38
CA GLU A 104 -2.38 -10.57 -40.87
C GLU A 104 -2.34 -10.66 -39.35
N LEU A 105 -1.20 -11.08 -38.80
CA LEU A 105 -0.99 -11.19 -37.37
C LEU A 105 -1.15 -9.84 -36.68
N ASP A 106 -0.55 -8.78 -37.22
CA ASP A 106 -0.65 -7.43 -36.65
C ASP A 106 -2.10 -6.94 -36.62
N SER A 107 -2.86 -7.17 -37.69
CA SER A 107 -4.29 -6.84 -37.76
C SER A 107 -5.10 -7.60 -36.69
N ILE A 108 -4.84 -8.90 -36.53
CA ILE A 108 -5.50 -9.73 -35.51
C ILE A 108 -5.15 -9.23 -34.11
N ILE A 109 -3.87 -8.96 -33.82
CA ILE A 109 -3.42 -8.50 -32.51
C ILE A 109 -4.04 -7.14 -32.19
N SER A 110 -4.07 -6.19 -33.14
CA SER A 110 -4.70 -4.88 -32.96
C SER A 110 -6.19 -5.02 -32.62
N THR A 111 -6.92 -5.81 -33.42
CA THR A 111 -8.34 -6.07 -33.20
C THR A 111 -8.62 -6.71 -31.84
N VAL A 112 -7.77 -7.64 -31.42
CA VAL A 112 -7.87 -8.26 -30.09
C VAL A 112 -7.59 -7.24 -28.99
N LYS A 113 -6.55 -6.42 -29.14
CA LYS A 113 -6.16 -5.39 -28.18
C LYS A 113 -7.27 -4.37 -27.96
N GLU A 114 -7.88 -3.87 -29.03
CA GLU A 114 -9.02 -2.95 -28.96
C GLU A 114 -10.20 -3.56 -28.17
N LYS A 115 -10.57 -4.80 -28.49
CA LYS A 115 -11.66 -5.51 -27.78
C LYS A 115 -11.33 -5.75 -26.31
N VAL A 116 -10.08 -6.10 -26.00
CA VAL A 116 -9.63 -6.31 -24.62
C VAL A 116 -9.62 -5.01 -23.84
N GLU A 117 -9.24 -3.90 -24.48
CA GLU A 117 -9.23 -2.59 -23.83
C GLU A 117 -10.64 -2.11 -23.51
N ALA A 118 -11.58 -2.24 -24.44
CA ALA A 118 -12.99 -1.91 -24.21
C ALA A 118 -13.57 -2.67 -22.99
N ILE A 119 -13.34 -3.99 -22.92
CA ILE A 119 -13.72 -4.81 -21.76
C ILE A 119 -13.00 -4.34 -20.49
N GLY A 120 -11.74 -3.95 -20.62
CA GLY A 120 -10.92 -3.42 -19.53
C GLY A 120 -11.50 -2.17 -18.90
N VAL A 121 -11.96 -1.21 -19.72
CA VAL A 121 -12.60 0.04 -19.28
C VAL A 121 -13.86 -0.26 -18.47
N GLU A 122 -14.76 -1.11 -18.99
CA GLU A 122 -16.00 -1.47 -18.28
C GLU A 122 -15.73 -2.13 -16.91
N LEU A 123 -14.76 -3.05 -16.87
CA LEU A 123 -14.39 -3.73 -15.62
C LEU A 123 -13.73 -2.78 -14.63
N PHE A 124 -12.88 -1.88 -15.12
CA PHE A 124 -12.24 -0.86 -14.31
C PHE A 124 -13.29 0.05 -13.67
N GLU A 125 -14.27 0.53 -14.42
CA GLU A 125 -15.35 1.36 -13.88
C GLU A 125 -16.16 0.63 -12.79
N LYS A 126 -16.48 -0.65 -13.01
CA LYS A 126 -17.16 -1.48 -11.99
C LYS A 126 -16.33 -1.59 -10.71
N LEU A 127 -15.02 -1.81 -10.82
CA LEU A 127 -14.11 -1.87 -9.67
C LEU A 127 -13.95 -0.51 -9.00
N ASN A 128 -13.87 0.57 -9.78
CA ASN A 128 -13.78 1.93 -9.26
C ASN A 128 -15.04 2.33 -8.48
N LYS A 129 -16.24 1.95 -8.97
CA LYS A 129 -17.50 2.12 -8.23
C LYS A 129 -17.47 1.37 -6.89
N LYS A 130 -16.99 0.12 -6.87
CA LYS A 130 -16.81 -0.65 -5.62
C LYS A 130 -15.83 0.03 -4.67
N LEU A 131 -14.74 0.57 -5.20
CA LEU A 131 -13.70 1.23 -4.43
C LEU A 131 -14.21 2.54 -3.79
N LYS A 132 -14.97 3.36 -4.53
CA LYS A 132 -15.67 4.54 -4.00
C LYS A 132 -16.63 4.17 -2.88
N ALA A 133 -17.42 3.10 -3.04
CA ALA A 133 -18.32 2.62 -1.99
C ALA A 133 -17.59 2.21 -0.70
N LEU A 134 -16.39 1.62 -0.81
CA LEU A 134 -15.54 1.30 0.35
C LEU A 134 -15.04 2.57 1.06
N PHE A 135 -14.65 3.59 0.31
CA PHE A 135 -14.24 4.88 0.90
C PHE A 135 -15.38 5.55 1.66
N SER A 136 -16.59 5.59 1.09
CA SER A 136 -17.76 6.18 1.77
C SER A 136 -18.07 5.48 3.10
N LYS A 137 -17.97 4.14 3.14
CA LYS A 137 -18.19 3.38 4.38
C LYS A 137 -17.17 3.71 5.48
N LYS A 138 -15.90 3.90 5.11
CA LYS A 138 -14.83 4.27 6.06
C LYS A 138 -15.09 5.65 6.67
N GLY A 139 -15.52 6.62 5.85
CA GLY A 139 -15.87 7.96 6.32
C GLY A 139 -17.03 7.98 7.32
N SER A 140 -18.09 7.20 7.06
CA SER A 140 -19.26 7.14 7.96
C SER A 140 -18.98 6.45 9.30
N GLN A 141 -18.02 5.53 9.37
CA GLN A 141 -17.64 4.89 10.64
C GLN A 141 -16.82 5.82 11.54
N SER A 142 -15.98 6.69 10.96
CA SER A 142 -15.19 7.65 11.75
C SER A 142 -16.05 8.71 12.44
N GLN A 143 -17.20 9.08 11.88
CA GLN A 143 -18.08 10.10 12.48
C GLN A 143 -18.92 9.57 13.65
N ARG A 144 -19.16 8.26 13.76
CA ARG A 144 -19.94 7.69 14.87
C ARG A 144 -19.20 7.67 16.22
N PHE A 145 -17.88 7.80 16.22
CA PHE A 145 -17.09 7.90 17.45
C PHE A 145 -16.82 9.34 17.91
N SER A 146 -17.16 10.35 17.11
CA SER A 146 -16.92 11.77 17.45
C SER A 146 -18.12 12.51 18.05
N SER A 147 -19.33 11.93 18.11
CA SER A 147 -20.52 12.70 18.56
C SER A 147 -20.95 12.48 20.03
N ASN A 148 -20.24 11.68 20.82
CA ASN A 148 -20.70 11.31 22.18
C ASN A 148 -19.75 11.71 23.32
N ASN A 149 -18.78 12.61 23.13
CA ASN A 149 -17.85 12.97 24.20
C ASN A 149 -17.52 14.46 24.32
N THR A 150 -18.50 15.35 24.11
CA THR A 150 -18.33 16.79 24.39
C THR A 150 -18.56 17.16 25.86
N ASN A 151 -18.82 16.19 26.76
CA ASN A 151 -18.98 16.44 28.20
C ASN A 151 -17.83 15.89 29.06
N GLY A 152 -16.77 15.37 28.45
CA GLY A 152 -15.52 15.15 29.18
C GLY A 152 -14.89 16.52 29.42
N SER A 153 -14.83 16.96 30.69
CA SER A 153 -14.07 18.14 31.11
C SER A 153 -12.75 18.19 30.34
N ASN A 154 -12.43 19.31 29.71
CA ASN A 154 -11.17 19.52 29.00
C ASN A 154 -10.00 19.09 29.89
N PHE A 155 -9.56 17.84 29.71
CA PHE A 155 -8.45 17.31 30.47
C PHE A 155 -7.19 17.89 29.83
N THR A 156 -6.80 19.05 30.33
CA THR A 156 -5.50 19.64 30.04
C THR A 156 -4.46 18.77 30.74
N PHE A 157 -3.75 17.95 29.97
CA PHE A 157 -2.57 17.28 30.47
C PHE A 157 -1.63 18.31 31.11
N HIS A 158 -1.12 18.02 32.29
CA HIS A 158 -0.08 18.85 32.90
C HIS A 158 1.09 19.01 31.93
N ASN A 159 1.68 20.21 31.90
CA ASN A 159 2.87 20.47 31.09
C ASN A 159 3.94 19.45 31.45
N ARG A 160 4.28 18.57 30.49
CA ARG A 160 5.31 17.53 30.68
C ARG A 160 6.70 18.09 30.92
N VAL A 161 6.92 19.35 30.56
CA VAL A 161 8.24 19.99 30.59
C VAL A 161 8.09 21.35 31.23
N VAL A 162 8.88 21.56 32.29
CA VAL A 162 9.09 22.84 32.95
C VAL A 162 10.52 23.27 32.64
N ASN A 163 10.69 24.46 32.05
CA ASN A 163 12.01 25.00 31.80
C ASN A 163 12.57 25.57 33.10
N LEU A 164 13.58 24.92 33.67
CA LEU A 164 14.28 25.37 34.88
C LEU A 164 15.53 26.22 34.55
N SER A 165 15.82 26.46 33.27
CA SER A 165 16.97 27.24 32.83
C SER A 165 16.58 28.68 32.48
N ASN A 166 17.56 29.58 32.50
CA ASN A 166 17.38 30.96 32.01
C ASN A 166 17.39 31.06 30.47
N ILE A 167 17.49 29.94 29.76
CA ILE A 167 17.54 29.90 28.31
C ILE A 167 16.11 29.91 27.77
N ARG A 168 15.82 30.80 26.82
CA ARG A 168 14.52 30.86 26.15
C ARG A 168 14.54 29.95 24.93
N PHE A 169 13.75 28.88 24.99
CA PHE A 169 13.52 28.02 23.83
C PHE A 169 12.58 28.71 22.83
N SER A 170 12.85 28.50 21.55
CA SER A 170 11.93 28.83 20.46
C SER A 170 10.70 27.90 20.49
N GLU A 171 9.61 28.32 19.84
CA GLU A 171 8.37 27.53 19.82
C GLU A 171 8.58 26.16 19.14
N SER A 172 9.40 26.11 18.09
CA SER A 172 9.75 24.85 17.42
C SER A 172 10.50 23.89 18.34
N GLU A 173 11.42 24.39 19.15
CA GLU A 173 12.15 23.60 20.15
C GLU A 173 11.22 23.09 21.26
N LEU A 174 10.34 23.95 21.77
CA LEU A 174 9.34 23.55 22.77
C LEU A 174 8.40 22.46 22.25
N VAL A 175 7.96 22.57 20.99
CA VAL A 175 7.15 21.54 20.32
C VAL A 175 7.91 20.22 20.24
N MET A 176 9.18 20.24 19.83
CA MET A 176 10.01 19.03 19.76
C MET A 176 10.21 18.40 21.14
N ILE A 177 10.51 19.21 22.15
CA ILE A 177 10.72 18.76 23.54
C ILE A 177 9.42 18.16 24.12
N ARG A 178 8.25 18.76 23.84
CA ARG A 178 6.93 18.25 24.27
C ARG A 178 6.56 16.90 23.64
N GLN A 179 7.02 16.62 22.42
CA GLN A 179 6.79 15.34 21.75
C GLN A 179 7.57 14.19 22.42
N GLY A 180 8.66 14.51 23.12
CA GLY A 180 9.47 13.56 23.89
C GLY A 180 10.47 12.76 23.05
N LEU A 181 11.35 12.01 23.73
CA LEU A 181 12.51 11.30 23.16
C LEU A 181 12.19 10.39 21.96
N LYS A 182 10.96 9.87 21.86
CA LYS A 182 10.52 9.01 20.75
C LYS A 182 10.48 9.75 19.40
N HIS A 183 10.34 11.07 19.43
CA HIS A 183 10.21 11.95 18.27
C HIS A 183 11.47 12.75 17.94
N ASN A 184 12.60 12.40 18.57
CA ASN A 184 13.89 12.99 18.22
C ASN A 184 14.22 12.67 16.75
N PRO A 185 14.60 13.66 15.91
CA PRO A 185 15.05 13.40 14.54
C PRO A 185 16.11 12.30 14.52
N ARG A 186 15.75 11.14 13.98
CA ARG A 186 16.63 9.97 13.86
C ARG A 186 17.60 10.16 12.70
N SER A 187 18.58 11.04 12.88
CA SER A 187 19.83 11.07 12.11
C SER A 187 20.69 12.23 12.63
N LEU A 188 21.26 12.07 13.82
CA LEU A 188 22.45 12.84 14.16
C LEU A 188 23.64 12.14 13.52
N ASP A 189 24.36 12.84 12.66
CA ASP A 189 25.60 12.36 12.08
C ASP A 189 26.54 11.95 13.22
N GLN A 190 26.99 10.69 13.21
CA GLN A 190 27.91 10.12 14.21
C GLN A 190 29.12 11.04 14.53
N PRO A 191 29.74 11.72 13.53
CA PRO A 191 30.81 12.68 13.80
C PRO A 191 30.39 13.85 14.70
N LEU A 192 29.19 14.40 14.48
CA LEU A 192 28.67 15.53 15.26
C LEU A 192 28.39 15.12 16.71
N LEU A 193 27.87 13.92 16.92
CA LEU A 193 27.60 13.38 18.26
C LEU A 193 28.90 13.18 19.05
N ASN A 194 29.95 12.69 18.39
CA ASN A 194 31.26 12.52 19.02
C ASN A 194 31.91 13.86 19.37
N GLN A 195 31.72 14.89 18.53
CA GLN A 195 32.18 16.24 18.82
C GLN A 195 31.45 16.84 20.02
N PHE A 196 30.12 16.72 20.07
CA PHE A 196 29.34 17.14 21.24
C PHE A 196 29.77 16.42 22.52
N LYS A 197 30.09 15.12 22.44
CA LYS A 197 30.58 14.35 23.59
C LYS A 197 31.91 14.91 24.12
N LEU A 198 32.85 15.21 23.22
CA LEU A 198 34.14 15.82 23.59
C LEU A 198 33.95 17.21 24.22
N ASP A 199 33.08 18.04 23.63
CA ASP A 199 32.80 19.38 24.17
C ASP A 199 32.20 19.33 25.58
N LEU A 200 31.29 18.37 25.83
CA LEU A 200 30.72 18.15 27.17
C LEU A 200 31.77 17.65 28.17
N GLU A 201 32.65 16.74 27.78
CA GLU A 201 33.74 16.26 28.64
C GLU A 201 34.69 17.42 29.04
N VAL A 202 35.04 18.29 28.08
CA VAL A 202 35.87 19.48 28.34
C VAL A 202 35.19 20.47 29.30
N ILE A 203 33.88 20.70 29.14
CA ILE A 203 33.10 21.58 30.02
C ILE A 203 33.00 21.00 31.44
N LEU A 204 32.76 19.70 31.56
CA LEU A 204 32.67 19.02 32.85
C LEU A 204 34.02 19.03 33.59
N GLN A 205 35.14 18.81 32.90
CA GLN A 205 36.48 18.95 33.48
C GLN A 205 36.75 20.38 33.97
N LYS A 206 36.45 21.40 33.14
CA LYS A 206 36.61 22.81 33.54
C LYS A 206 35.76 23.20 34.75
N ASN A 207 34.59 22.58 34.93
CA ASN A 207 33.73 22.83 36.10
C ASN A 207 34.21 22.08 37.35
N GLN A 208 34.92 20.96 37.21
CA GLN A 208 35.58 20.27 38.34
C GLN A 208 36.81 21.05 38.84
N ASP A 209 37.53 21.71 37.93
CA ASP A 209 38.72 22.51 38.25
C ASP A 209 38.40 23.90 38.82
N ASN A 210 37.13 24.31 38.86
CA ASN A 210 36.72 25.64 39.35
C ASN A 210 35.58 25.51 40.39
N PRO A 211 35.90 25.23 41.66
CA PRO A 211 34.94 24.91 42.72
C PRO A 211 34.26 26.17 43.29
N LYS A 212 33.73 27.05 42.43
CA LYS A 212 32.99 28.25 42.87
C LYS A 212 31.47 28.09 42.83
N PHE A 213 30.94 26.93 42.44
CA PHE A 213 29.51 26.67 42.44
C PHE A 213 29.18 25.35 43.17
N HIS A 214 29.49 25.33 44.46
CA HIS A 214 28.82 24.48 45.45
C HIS A 214 28.17 25.40 46.48
N ASN A 215 27.11 26.08 46.05
CA ASN A 215 26.04 26.63 46.90
C ASN A 215 25.03 27.32 45.98
N ILE A 216 23.95 26.62 45.68
CA ILE A 216 22.53 27.00 45.71
C ILE A 216 21.73 25.80 45.18
#